data_AF-A0A091RTR2-F1
#
_entry.id   AF-A0A091RTR2-F1
#
_cell.length_a   1.000
_cell.length_b   1.000
_cell.length_c   1.000
_cell.angle_alpha   90.00
_cell.angle_beta   90.00
_cell.angle_gamma   90.00
#
_symmetry.space_group_name_H-M   'P 1'
#
loop_
_entity.id
_entity.type
_entity.pdbx_description
1 polymer ?
#
loop_
_entity_poly.entity_id
_entity_poly.type
_entity_poly.pdbx_seq_one_letter_code
_entity_poly.pdbx_strand_id
1 'polypeptide(L)'
;MEKLVHLILVFLSAACAAENITVVYGMEGDTISVNCTYNPWQQRWREKSWCRQIHETKCQHVVSARRFWLPFLKNRNGTTSISDNVREGVLTVTIKGLKKQDAGLYQCKSDYLGETNSLRKVQVEVLTAVLETQMPEEPRAVQSISSIPPEADFTVFYILAGLLVTKFVVAVLIFIIGNSRKSRETERKNPRLSEQQVLPVAGGGISPSWESTA
;
A
#
# COMPACT_ATOMS: atom_id res chain seq x y z
N MET A 1 -22.87 5.71 23.22
CA MET A 1 -21.64 6.42 22.78
C MET A 1 -20.39 5.60 23.09
N GLU A 2 -20.32 4.89 24.22
CA GLU A 2 -19.18 4.04 24.60
C GLU A 2 -18.89 2.90 23.61
N LYS A 3 -19.91 2.20 23.11
CA LYS A 3 -19.74 1.14 22.09
C LYS A 3 -19.16 1.66 20.77
N LEU A 4 -19.41 2.93 20.44
CA LEU A 4 -18.91 3.57 19.22
C LEU A 4 -17.45 4.02 19.40
N VAL A 5 -17.07 4.46 20.61
CA VAL A 5 -15.68 4.78 20.98
C VAL A 5 -14.81 3.52 20.96
N HIS A 6 -15.34 2.39 21.46
CA HIS A 6 -14.63 1.10 21.36
C HIS A 6 -14.47 0.62 19.92
N LEU A 7 -15.50 0.76 19.08
CA LEU A 7 -15.38 0.46 17.65
C LEU A 7 -14.30 1.33 17.00
N ILE A 8 -14.29 2.64 17.25
CA ILE A 8 -13.27 3.57 16.72
C ILE A 8 -11.86 3.22 17.22
N LEU A 9 -11.69 2.86 18.50
CA LEU A 9 -10.41 2.39 19.04
C LEU A 9 -9.95 1.07 18.40
N VAL A 10 -10.88 0.16 18.11
CA VAL A 10 -10.61 -1.11 17.40
C VAL A 10 -10.25 -0.86 15.93
N PHE A 11 -10.85 0.14 15.28
CA PHE A 11 -10.50 0.55 13.91
C PHE A 11 -9.16 1.29 13.84
N LEU A 12 -8.78 2.08 14.86
CA LEU A 12 -7.47 2.71 14.96
C LEU A 12 -6.34 1.70 15.26
N SER A 13 -6.68 0.56 15.87
CA SER A 13 -5.74 -0.57 16.06
C SER A 13 -5.61 -1.51 14.85
N ALA A 14 -6.38 -1.30 13.78
CA ALA A 14 -6.16 -1.95 12.48
C ALA A 14 -5.06 -1.16 11.72
N ALA A 15 -3.87 -1.07 12.30
CA ALA A 15 -2.75 -1.97 12.05
C ALA A 15 -2.03 -1.62 10.76
N CYS A 16 -0.85 -1.01 10.93
CA CYS A 16 0.20 -1.05 9.92
C CYS A 16 0.42 -2.52 9.54
N ALA A 17 -0.06 -2.93 8.37
CA ALA A 17 0.31 -4.23 7.83
C ALA A 17 1.80 -4.17 7.48
N ALA A 18 2.64 -4.73 8.35
CA ALA A 18 4.06 -4.86 8.07
C ALA A 18 4.20 -5.79 6.85
N GLU A 19 4.67 -5.24 5.74
CA GLU A 19 4.90 -6.02 4.54
C GLU A 19 6.11 -6.95 4.76
N ASN A 20 5.93 -8.25 4.53
CA ASN A 20 6.98 -9.23 4.75
C ASN A 20 7.99 -9.20 3.60
N ILE A 21 9.11 -8.50 3.82
CA ILE A 21 10.24 -8.40 2.89
C ILE A 21 11.36 -9.29 3.38
N THR A 22 11.81 -10.20 2.53
CA THR A 22 12.96 -11.07 2.85
C THR A 22 14.24 -10.43 2.36
N VAL A 23 15.22 -10.26 3.25
CA VAL A 23 16.53 -9.71 2.89
C VAL A 23 17.48 -10.86 2.55
N VAL A 24 18.20 -10.72 1.43
CA VAL A 24 19.26 -11.64 1.00
C VAL A 24 20.49 -10.80 0.68
N TYR A 25 21.61 -11.13 1.32
CA TYR A 25 22.88 -10.46 1.10
C TYR A 25 23.87 -11.38 0.37
N GLY A 26 24.82 -10.78 -0.34
CA GLY A 26 25.97 -11.45 -0.92
C GLY A 26 27.09 -10.47 -1.19
N MET A 27 28.33 -10.94 -1.27
CA MET A 27 29.46 -10.09 -1.65
C MET A 27 29.43 -9.83 -3.17
N GLU A 28 30.01 -8.71 -3.60
CA GLU A 28 30.24 -8.47 -5.02
C GLU A 28 31.07 -9.62 -5.63
N GLY A 29 30.57 -10.20 -6.73
CA GLY A 29 31.09 -11.40 -7.36
C GLY A 29 30.40 -12.70 -6.92
N ASP A 30 29.65 -12.71 -5.83
CA ASP A 30 29.00 -13.93 -5.32
C ASP A 30 27.85 -14.41 -6.22
N THR A 31 27.43 -15.65 -5.97
CA THR A 31 26.19 -16.19 -6.51
C THR A 31 25.19 -16.38 -5.38
N ILE A 32 24.04 -15.69 -5.47
CA ILE A 32 22.93 -15.89 -4.52
C ILE A 32 21.80 -16.67 -5.16
N SER A 33 21.04 -17.38 -4.32
CA SER A 33 19.81 -18.06 -4.69
C SER A 33 18.65 -17.62 -3.81
N VAL A 34 17.54 -17.28 -4.43
CA VAL A 34 16.30 -16.83 -3.80
C VAL A 34 15.24 -17.89 -4.05
N ASN A 35 14.66 -18.41 -2.98
CA ASN A 35 13.60 -19.42 -3.03
C ASN A 35 12.25 -18.81 -2.62
N CYS A 36 11.31 -18.80 -3.55
CA CYS A 36 9.96 -18.33 -3.37
C CYS A 36 9.01 -19.53 -3.32
N THR A 37 8.61 -19.90 -2.11
CA THR A 37 7.65 -20.98 -1.85
C THR A 37 6.22 -20.52 -2.11
N TYR A 38 5.40 -21.39 -2.68
CA TYR A 38 4.00 -21.12 -2.96
C TYR A 38 3.16 -22.41 -2.87
N ASN A 39 1.84 -22.26 -2.76
CA ASN A 39 0.93 -23.40 -2.74
C ASN A 39 0.83 -24.03 -4.14
N PRO A 40 1.31 -25.27 -4.36
CA PRO A 40 1.36 -25.87 -5.70
C PRO A 40 -0.03 -26.12 -6.28
N TRP A 41 -1.05 -26.41 -5.46
CA TRP A 41 -2.42 -26.66 -5.93
C TRP A 41 -3.07 -25.40 -6.53
N GLN A 42 -2.83 -24.23 -5.93
CA GLN A 42 -3.41 -22.96 -6.38
C GLN A 42 -2.63 -22.33 -7.55
N GLN A 43 -1.33 -22.57 -7.61
CA GLN A 43 -0.41 -21.84 -8.47
C GLN A 43 0.11 -22.66 -9.65
N ARG A 44 -0.31 -23.92 -9.78
CA ARG A 44 0.17 -24.90 -10.77
C ARG A 44 0.19 -24.35 -12.20
N TRP A 45 -0.91 -23.72 -12.61
CA TRP A 45 -1.14 -23.30 -13.99
C TRP A 45 -0.77 -21.84 -14.26
N ARG A 46 -0.22 -21.17 -13.25
CA ARG A 46 0.12 -19.75 -13.33
C ARG A 46 1.59 -19.59 -13.70
N GLU A 47 1.90 -18.72 -14.64
CA GLU A 47 3.28 -18.41 -15.01
C GLU A 47 3.98 -17.71 -13.85
N LYS A 48 5.27 -18.01 -13.64
CA LYS A 48 6.07 -17.41 -12.59
C LYS A 48 7.12 -16.51 -13.17
N SER A 49 7.33 -15.35 -12.56
CA SER A 49 8.32 -14.38 -13.02
C SER A 49 9.08 -13.73 -11.88
N TRP A 50 10.26 -13.24 -12.21
CA TRP A 50 11.11 -12.42 -11.35
C TRP A 50 11.16 -11.01 -11.94
N CYS A 51 10.86 -10.00 -11.13
CA CYS A 51 10.86 -8.61 -11.55
C CYS A 51 11.51 -7.71 -10.50
N ARG A 52 12.08 -6.59 -10.93
CA ARG A 52 12.67 -5.56 -10.08
C ARG A 52 11.65 -4.47 -9.81
N GLN A 53 11.41 -4.15 -8.54
CA GLN A 53 10.51 -3.07 -8.17
C GLN A 53 11.23 -1.73 -8.36
N ILE A 54 10.64 -0.86 -9.20
CA ILE A 54 11.19 0.47 -9.51
C ILE A 54 10.39 1.55 -8.77
N HIS A 55 9.07 1.36 -8.66
CA HIS A 55 8.15 2.20 -7.89
C HIS A 55 7.17 1.33 -7.12
N GLU A 56 6.33 1.91 -6.27
CA GLU A 56 5.33 1.18 -5.48
C GLU A 56 4.43 0.27 -6.34
N THR A 57 4.01 0.74 -7.51
CA THR A 57 3.10 0.03 -8.41
C THR A 57 3.79 -0.63 -9.60
N LYS A 58 5.03 -0.23 -9.93
CA LYS A 58 5.73 -0.67 -11.13
C LYS A 58 6.83 -1.68 -10.80
N CYS A 59 6.69 -2.88 -11.35
CA CYS A 59 7.73 -3.90 -11.34
C CYS A 59 8.22 -4.18 -12.76
N GLN A 60 9.49 -3.89 -13.02
CA GLN A 60 10.14 -4.15 -14.30
C GLN A 60 10.49 -5.64 -14.41
N HIS A 61 9.98 -6.30 -15.44
CA HIS A 61 10.27 -7.71 -15.71
C HIS A 61 11.77 -7.96 -15.89
N VAL A 62 12.28 -9.05 -15.29
CA VAL A 62 13.67 -9.49 -15.43
C VAL A 62 13.73 -10.81 -16.17
N VAL A 63 13.00 -11.83 -15.70
CA VAL A 63 12.98 -13.16 -16.33
C VAL A 63 11.72 -13.93 -15.90
N SER A 64 11.14 -14.72 -16.82
CA SER A 64 10.04 -15.66 -16.51
C SER A 64 10.55 -17.10 -16.49
N ALA A 65 9.99 -17.91 -15.59
CA ALA A 65 10.14 -19.36 -15.65
C ALA A 65 9.49 -19.90 -16.93
N ARG A 66 9.95 -21.07 -17.39
CA ARG A 66 9.27 -21.74 -18.52
C ARG A 66 7.89 -22.24 -18.07
N ARG A 67 7.02 -22.47 -19.05
CA ARG A 67 5.65 -22.95 -18.84
C ARG A 67 5.62 -24.22 -17.97
N PHE A 68 4.55 -24.35 -17.20
CA PHE A 68 4.31 -25.45 -16.26
C PHE A 68 4.56 -26.86 -16.82
N TRP A 69 4.29 -27.08 -18.12
CA TRP A 69 4.47 -28.38 -18.77
C TRP A 69 5.93 -28.70 -19.13
N LEU A 70 6.86 -27.76 -18.96
CA LEU A 70 8.32 -27.97 -19.01
C LEU A 70 8.91 -27.74 -17.61
N PRO A 71 8.48 -28.51 -16.59
CA PRO A 71 9.01 -28.36 -15.24
C PRO A 71 10.53 -28.60 -15.28
N PHE A 72 11.29 -27.92 -14.42
CA PHE A 72 12.76 -28.02 -14.30
C PHE A 72 13.60 -27.37 -15.39
N LEU A 73 13.02 -26.92 -16.51
CA LEU A 73 13.79 -26.18 -17.50
C LEU A 73 14.09 -24.75 -17.02
N LYS A 74 15.38 -24.53 -16.76
CA LYS A 74 15.91 -23.25 -16.36
C LYS A 74 15.83 -22.24 -17.51
N ASN A 75 15.27 -21.07 -17.23
CA ASN A 75 15.35 -19.91 -18.13
C ASN A 75 16.36 -18.89 -17.59
N ARG A 76 16.91 -18.04 -18.46
CA ARG A 76 17.98 -17.11 -18.08
C ARG A 76 17.89 -15.81 -18.87
N ASN A 77 18.17 -14.70 -18.18
CA ASN A 77 18.42 -13.40 -18.78
C ASN A 77 19.72 -12.83 -18.17
N GLY A 78 20.75 -12.66 -18.99
CA GLY A 78 22.07 -12.19 -18.53
C GLY A 78 22.67 -13.10 -17.46
N THR A 79 22.92 -12.58 -16.26
CA THR A 79 23.43 -13.32 -15.09
C THR A 79 22.35 -13.97 -14.24
N THR A 80 21.09 -13.60 -14.44
CA THR A 80 19.95 -14.04 -13.63
C THR A 80 19.23 -15.19 -14.30
N SER A 81 18.94 -16.23 -13.52
CA SER A 81 18.30 -17.44 -14.00
C SER A 81 17.20 -17.90 -13.06
N ILE A 82 16.19 -18.57 -13.60
CA ILE A 82 14.97 -18.92 -12.90
C ILE A 82 14.55 -20.34 -13.25
N SER A 83 14.09 -21.09 -12.26
CA SER A 83 13.55 -22.44 -12.42
C SER A 83 12.36 -22.59 -11.49
N ASP A 84 11.32 -23.28 -11.96
CA ASP A 84 10.10 -23.50 -11.20
C ASP A 84 9.89 -25.00 -10.95
N ASN A 85 9.97 -25.41 -9.69
CA ASN A 85 9.62 -26.76 -9.25
C ASN A 85 8.17 -26.77 -8.78
N VAL A 86 7.26 -27.05 -9.71
CA VAL A 86 5.83 -26.92 -9.44
C VAL A 86 5.26 -28.08 -8.62
N ARG A 87 5.98 -29.20 -8.53
CA ARG A 87 5.58 -30.29 -7.62
C ARG A 87 5.80 -29.89 -6.16
N GLU A 88 6.94 -29.26 -5.87
CA GLU A 88 7.28 -28.80 -4.53
C GLU A 88 6.73 -27.40 -4.21
N GLY A 89 6.27 -26.68 -5.24
CA GLY A 89 5.79 -25.31 -5.10
C GLY A 89 6.92 -24.33 -4.79
N VAL A 90 8.09 -24.50 -5.43
CA VAL A 90 9.27 -23.67 -5.16
C VAL A 90 9.79 -23.06 -6.46
N LEU A 91 9.76 -21.73 -6.52
CA LEU A 91 10.42 -20.95 -7.56
C LEU A 91 11.82 -20.56 -7.09
N THR A 92 12.84 -20.98 -7.81
CA THR A 92 14.24 -20.67 -7.50
C THR A 92 14.82 -19.69 -8.51
N VAL A 93 15.27 -18.54 -8.02
CA VAL A 93 15.99 -17.52 -8.80
C VAL A 93 17.46 -17.53 -8.38
N THR A 94 18.38 -17.66 -9.32
CA THR A 94 19.82 -17.59 -9.08
C THR A 94 20.41 -16.41 -9.83
N ILE A 95 21.09 -15.52 -9.10
CA ILE A 95 21.83 -14.38 -9.66
C ILE A 95 23.32 -14.70 -9.51
N LYS A 96 24.05 -14.79 -10.61
CA LYS A 96 25.48 -15.12 -10.63
C LYS A 96 26.33 -13.87 -10.78
N GLY A 97 27.43 -13.78 -10.03
CA GLY A 97 28.36 -12.65 -10.18
C GLY A 97 27.68 -11.34 -9.80
N LEU A 98 27.17 -11.27 -8.58
CA LEU A 98 26.49 -10.10 -8.01
C LEU A 98 27.31 -8.84 -8.25
N LYS A 99 26.65 -7.79 -8.73
CA LYS A 99 27.23 -6.46 -8.87
C LYS A 99 26.52 -5.49 -7.94
N LYS A 100 27.17 -4.40 -7.53
CA LYS A 100 26.51 -3.35 -6.71
C LYS A 100 25.16 -2.89 -7.27
N GLN A 101 25.05 -2.78 -8.59
CA GLN A 101 23.83 -2.37 -9.29
C GLN A 101 22.67 -3.38 -9.22
N ASP A 102 22.94 -4.63 -8.84
CA ASP A 102 21.93 -5.67 -8.63
C ASP A 102 21.23 -5.53 -7.27
N ALA A 103 21.73 -4.67 -6.38
CA ALA A 103 21.07 -4.36 -5.12
C ALA A 103 19.71 -3.67 -5.35
N GLY A 104 18.69 -4.05 -4.58
CA GLY A 104 17.37 -3.42 -4.63
C GLY A 104 16.23 -4.37 -4.27
N LEU A 105 15.01 -3.85 -4.42
CA LEU A 105 13.79 -4.60 -4.12
C LEU A 105 13.29 -5.35 -5.35
N TYR A 106 13.01 -6.63 -5.18
CA TYR A 106 12.52 -7.55 -6.20
C TYR A 106 11.25 -8.26 -5.75
N GLN A 107 10.53 -8.82 -6.71
CA GLN A 107 9.34 -9.63 -6.44
C GLN A 107 9.35 -10.92 -7.25
N CYS A 108 9.02 -12.02 -6.58
CA CYS A 108 8.51 -13.22 -7.21
C CYS A 108 7.03 -13.01 -7.53
N LYS A 109 6.66 -13.08 -8.80
CA LYS A 109 5.27 -12.91 -9.26
C LYS A 109 4.70 -14.19 -9.81
N SER A 110 3.38 -14.27 -9.75
CA SER A 110 2.60 -15.29 -10.43
C SER A 110 1.49 -14.67 -11.24
N ASP A 111 1.44 -15.00 -12.52
CA ASP A 111 0.56 -14.38 -13.50
C ASP A 111 -0.38 -15.42 -14.12
N TYR A 112 -1.66 -15.08 -14.25
CA TYR A 112 -2.66 -15.94 -14.92
C TYR A 112 -3.79 -15.10 -15.49
N LEU A 113 -4.00 -15.17 -16.81
CA LEU A 113 -5.09 -14.46 -17.50
C LEU A 113 -5.18 -12.96 -17.15
N GLY A 114 -4.04 -12.30 -16.96
CA GLY A 114 -3.96 -10.87 -16.62
C GLY A 114 -4.05 -10.56 -15.12
N GLU A 115 -4.31 -11.56 -14.27
CA GLU A 115 -4.22 -11.42 -12.81
C GLU A 115 -2.80 -11.71 -12.33
N THR A 116 -2.20 -10.72 -11.67
CA THR A 116 -0.83 -10.80 -11.12
C THR A 116 -0.87 -10.86 -9.60
N ASN A 117 -0.28 -11.89 -9.02
CA ASN A 117 -0.09 -12.05 -7.60
C ASN A 117 1.38 -11.90 -7.22
N SER A 118 1.68 -11.13 -6.17
CA SER A 118 3.01 -11.11 -5.56
C SER A 118 3.13 -12.30 -4.62
N LEU A 119 4.06 -13.21 -4.90
CA LEU A 119 4.34 -14.36 -4.05
C LEU A 119 5.27 -14.00 -2.89
N ARG A 120 6.30 -13.21 -3.17
CA ARG A 120 7.30 -12.80 -2.17
C ARG A 120 8.03 -11.54 -2.62
N LYS A 121 8.23 -10.60 -1.71
CA LYS A 121 9.13 -9.46 -1.88
C LYS A 121 10.50 -9.78 -1.29
N VAL A 122 11.55 -9.42 -2.01
CA VAL A 122 12.93 -9.76 -1.66
C VAL A 122 13.82 -8.54 -1.84
N GLN A 123 14.46 -8.11 -0.77
CA GLN A 123 15.49 -7.08 -0.79
C GLN A 123 16.84 -7.77 -1.03
N VAL A 124 17.49 -7.45 -2.14
CA VAL A 124 18.85 -7.91 -2.45
C VAL A 124 19.84 -6.84 -2.01
N GLU A 125 20.80 -7.22 -1.17
CA GLU A 125 21.87 -6.35 -0.70
C GLU A 125 23.22 -6.89 -1.19
N VAL A 126 24.08 -6.00 -1.67
CA VAL A 126 25.40 -6.36 -2.16
C VAL A 126 26.46 -5.70 -1.31
N LEU A 127 27.22 -6.52 -0.61
CA LEU A 127 28.33 -6.10 0.23
C LEU A 127 29.61 -6.02 -0.60
N THR A 128 30.49 -5.10 -0.26
CA THR A 128 31.83 -5.07 -0.82
C THR A 128 32.87 -5.20 0.25
N ALA A 129 33.87 -6.03 0.00
CA ALA A 129 35.08 -6.05 0.81
C ALA A 129 35.83 -4.74 0.56
N VAL A 130 35.55 -3.73 1.36
CA VAL A 130 36.54 -2.68 1.58
C VAL A 130 37.62 -3.37 2.39
N LEU A 131 38.75 -3.68 1.75
CA LEU A 131 39.95 -4.02 2.47
C LEU A 131 40.31 -2.77 3.29
N GLU A 132 39.84 -2.70 4.53
CA GLU A 132 40.36 -1.76 5.51
C GLU A 132 41.80 -2.17 5.82
N THR A 133 42.72 -1.71 4.96
CA THR A 133 44.09 -1.43 5.37
C THR A 133 44.21 0.08 5.50
N GLN A 134 43.42 0.67 6.41
CA GLN A 134 43.72 1.98 6.96
C GLN A 134 44.20 1.76 8.39
N MET A 135 45.53 1.67 8.51
CA MET A 135 46.27 1.80 9.75
C MET A 135 45.85 3.11 10.47
N PRO A 136 45.73 3.14 11.81
CA PRO A 136 45.28 4.32 12.52
C PRO A 136 46.30 5.45 12.39
N GLU A 137 45.91 6.55 11.75
CA GLU A 137 46.56 7.85 11.94
C GLU A 137 45.53 8.80 12.54
N GLU A 138 45.61 8.93 13.86
CA GLU A 138 45.04 10.02 14.67
C GLU A 138 46.14 11.10 14.81
N PRO A 139 45.87 12.40 15.07
CA PRO A 139 44.60 13.15 15.20
C PRO A 139 44.50 14.40 14.29
N ARG A 140 43.28 14.94 14.14
CA ARG A 140 43.03 16.38 14.32
C ARG A 140 41.53 16.65 14.51
N ALA A 141 41.20 17.15 15.70
CA ALA A 141 39.89 17.67 16.04
C ALA A 141 39.53 18.86 15.14
N VAL A 142 38.33 18.82 14.54
CA VAL A 142 37.62 20.02 14.08
C VAL A 142 36.17 19.89 14.53
N GLN A 143 35.69 20.96 15.15
CA GLN A 143 34.44 21.09 15.88
C GLN A 143 33.20 21.14 14.98
N SER A 144 32.08 20.65 15.55
CA SER A 144 30.67 21.03 15.27
C SER A 144 30.13 20.59 13.90
N ILE A 145 28.87 20.18 13.71
CA ILE A 145 27.60 20.67 14.26
C ILE A 145 26.61 19.49 14.26
N SER A 146 25.76 19.45 15.28
CA SER A 146 24.53 18.65 15.39
C SER A 146 23.75 18.49 14.07
N SER A 147 23.50 17.26 13.62
CA SER A 147 22.44 16.97 12.66
C SER A 147 21.64 15.75 13.11
N ILE A 148 20.50 16.06 13.74
CA ILE A 148 19.38 15.15 13.96
C ILE A 148 18.87 14.69 12.59
N PRO A 149 18.54 13.39 12.37
CA PRO A 149 17.90 12.95 11.14
C PRO A 149 16.42 13.42 11.10
N PRO A 150 15.91 13.94 9.96
CA PRO A 150 14.59 14.57 9.87
C PRO A 150 13.43 13.57 9.78
N GLU A 151 13.66 12.28 9.93
CA GLU A 151 12.62 11.26 9.71
C GLU A 151 11.61 11.19 10.87
N ALA A 152 12.04 11.51 12.11
CA ALA A 152 11.13 11.55 13.25
C ALA A 152 10.29 12.84 13.30
N ASP A 153 10.80 13.95 12.75
CA ASP A 153 10.16 15.28 12.90
C ASP A 153 8.88 15.39 12.06
N PHE A 154 8.91 14.91 10.81
CA PHE A 154 7.72 14.90 9.96
C PHE A 154 6.65 13.92 10.47
N THR A 155 7.04 12.70 10.88
CA THR A 155 6.09 11.74 11.44
C THR A 155 5.43 12.27 12.70
N VAL A 156 6.19 12.88 13.61
CA VAL A 156 5.64 13.51 14.82
C VAL A 156 4.71 14.68 14.46
N PHE A 157 5.08 15.51 13.49
CA PHE A 157 4.24 16.61 13.01
C PHE A 157 2.90 16.13 12.45
N TYR A 158 2.88 15.07 11.62
CA TYR A 158 1.64 14.49 11.09
C TYR A 158 0.77 13.84 12.16
N ILE A 159 1.37 13.20 13.17
CA ILE A 159 0.63 12.64 14.30
C ILE A 159 0.00 13.76 15.14
N LEU A 160 0.74 14.82 15.46
CA LEU A 160 0.23 15.98 16.20
C LEU A 160 -0.88 16.70 15.42
N ALA A 161 -0.68 16.94 14.13
CA ALA A 161 -1.70 17.54 13.25
C ALA A 161 -2.96 16.67 13.19
N GLY A 162 -2.81 15.34 13.03
CA GLY A 162 -3.93 14.40 13.04
C GLY A 162 -4.71 14.41 14.35
N LEU A 163 -4.03 14.47 15.49
CA LEU A 163 -4.66 14.58 16.82
C LEU A 163 -5.45 15.89 16.96
N LEU A 164 -4.91 17.02 16.49
CA LEU A 164 -5.58 18.31 16.54
C LEU A 164 -6.84 18.34 15.66
N VAL A 165 -6.75 17.85 14.42
CA VAL A 165 -7.90 17.75 13.50
C VAL A 165 -8.98 16.85 14.10
N THR A 166 -8.60 15.71 14.65
CA THR A 166 -9.54 14.79 15.31
C THR A 166 -10.25 15.45 16.49
N LYS A 167 -9.51 16.18 17.35
CA LYS A 167 -10.09 16.93 18.47
C LYS A 167 -11.06 18.01 18.00
N PHE A 168 -10.73 18.72 16.92
CA PHE A 168 -11.61 19.74 16.34
C PHE A 168 -12.91 19.14 15.81
N VAL A 169 -12.84 18.04 15.05
CA VAL A 169 -14.02 17.35 14.52
C VAL A 169 -14.93 16.86 15.65
N VAL A 170 -14.35 16.27 16.71
CA VAL A 170 -15.12 15.82 17.87
C VAL A 170 -15.82 16.99 18.58
N ALA A 171 -15.13 18.13 18.74
CA ALA A 171 -15.72 19.32 19.35
C ALA A 171 -16.89 19.87 18.52
N VAL A 172 -16.76 19.91 17.19
CA VAL A 172 -17.82 20.34 16.27
C VAL A 172 -19.03 19.40 16.37
N LEU A 173 -18.81 18.08 16.38
CA LEU A 173 -19.90 17.11 16.54
C LEU A 173 -20.62 17.28 17.88
N ILE A 174 -19.88 17.48 18.98
CA ILE A 174 -20.47 17.76 20.29
C ILE A 174 -21.29 19.05 20.26
N PHE A 175 -20.78 20.10 19.60
CA PHE A 175 -21.50 21.37 19.47
C PHE A 175 -22.79 21.23 18.65
N ILE A 176 -22.76 20.50 17.53
CA ILE A 176 -23.95 20.23 16.70
C ILE A 176 -24.98 19.40 17.50
N ILE A 177 -24.53 18.39 18.25
CA ILE A 177 -25.40 17.58 19.11
C ILE A 177 -25.96 18.43 20.26
N GLY A 178 -25.16 19.31 20.86
CA GLY A 178 -25.59 20.23 21.91
C GLY A 178 -26.63 21.23 21.40
N ASN A 179 -26.40 21.81 20.22
CA ASN A 179 -27.31 22.78 19.61
C ASN A 179 -28.61 22.12 19.12
N SER A 180 -28.55 20.91 18.56
CA SER A 180 -29.74 20.13 18.20
C SER A 180 -30.55 19.70 19.43
N ARG A 181 -29.90 19.36 20.55
CA ARG A 181 -30.58 19.11 21.83
C ARG A 181 -31.22 20.37 22.39
N LYS A 182 -30.53 21.51 22.34
CA LYS A 182 -31.03 22.83 22.78
C LYS A 182 -32.18 23.32 21.90
N SER A 183 -32.09 23.14 20.59
CA SER A 183 -33.16 23.44 19.63
C SER A 183 -34.40 22.62 19.94
N ARG A 184 -34.26 21.30 20.17
CA ARG A 184 -35.38 20.43 20.60
C ARG A 184 -36.00 20.84 21.94
N GLU A 185 -35.21 21.38 22.87
CA GLU A 185 -35.72 21.89 24.14
C GLU A 185 -36.40 23.27 24.02
N THR A 186 -35.92 24.13 23.12
CA THR A 186 -36.50 25.45 22.83
C THR A 186 -37.82 25.32 22.06
N GLU A 187 -37.89 24.38 21.11
CA GLU A 187 -39.08 24.05 20.34
C GLU A 187 -40.17 23.40 21.22
N ARG A 188 -39.78 22.61 22.24
CA ARG A 188 -40.71 22.07 23.24
C ARG A 188 -41.26 23.15 24.19
N LYS A 189 -40.54 24.26 24.40
CA LYS A 189 -40.93 25.34 25.31
C LYS A 189 -41.77 26.44 24.64
N ASN A 190 -41.78 26.59 23.31
CA ASN A 190 -42.57 27.60 22.60
C ASN A 190 -43.30 27.04 21.36
N PRO A 191 -44.50 26.45 21.50
CA PRO A 191 -45.34 26.12 20.36
C PRO A 191 -46.43 27.19 20.16
N ARG A 192 -46.26 28.19 19.28
CA ARG A 192 -47.37 28.85 18.53
C ARG A 192 -46.91 29.80 17.40
N LEU A 193 -47.53 29.56 16.23
CA LEU A 193 -48.12 30.52 15.27
C LEU A 193 -47.23 31.21 14.21
N SER A 194 -47.33 30.77 12.95
CA SER A 194 -47.90 31.59 11.85
C SER A 194 -47.94 30.85 10.51
N GLU A 195 -49.17 30.71 10.01
CA GLU A 195 -49.59 30.60 8.62
C GLU A 195 -49.23 31.86 7.78
N GLN A 196 -49.41 31.74 6.45
CA GLN A 196 -49.57 32.78 5.41
C GLN A 196 -48.32 33.46 4.79
N GLN A 197 -48.11 33.23 3.48
CA GLN A 197 -47.99 34.25 2.39
C GLN A 197 -47.80 33.52 1.02
N VAL A 198 -48.86 33.14 0.28
CA VAL A 198 -49.50 33.81 -0.90
C VAL A 198 -48.65 33.90 -2.20
N LEU A 199 -49.19 33.24 -3.25
CA LEU A 199 -48.94 33.17 -4.73
C LEU A 199 -49.10 34.55 -5.46
N PRO A 200 -49.07 34.75 -6.82
CA PRO A 200 -49.23 33.82 -7.97
C PRO A 200 -48.46 34.13 -9.29
N VAL A 201 -48.57 33.26 -10.31
CA VAL A 201 -48.48 33.63 -11.75
C VAL A 201 -49.58 32.89 -12.53
N ALA A 202 -50.30 33.62 -13.37
CA ALA A 202 -51.47 33.19 -14.14
C ALA A 202 -51.15 33.07 -15.64
N GLY A 203 -51.96 32.25 -16.33
CA GLY A 203 -52.45 32.59 -17.67
C GLY A 203 -52.30 31.54 -18.76
N GLY A 204 -53.45 31.03 -19.25
CA GLY A 204 -53.60 30.59 -20.64
C GLY A 204 -54.15 29.18 -20.83
N GLY A 205 -55.46 29.00 -20.70
CA GLY A 205 -56.16 27.78 -21.11
C GLY A 205 -56.71 27.88 -22.52
N ILE A 206 -56.75 26.76 -23.25
CA ILE A 206 -57.69 26.48 -24.34
C ILE A 206 -58.03 24.97 -24.30
N SER A 207 -59.32 24.67 -24.27
CA SER A 207 -60.01 23.38 -24.42
C SER A 207 -61.36 23.73 -25.08
N PRO A 208 -62.24 22.78 -25.48
CA PRO A 208 -62.08 21.36 -25.80
C PRO A 208 -62.80 20.99 -27.13
N SER A 209 -62.73 19.74 -27.60
CA SER A 209 -63.93 19.05 -28.12
C SER A 209 -63.69 17.56 -28.39
N TRP A 210 -64.62 16.77 -27.86
CA TRP A 210 -64.89 15.34 -28.04
C TRP A 210 -65.31 14.90 -29.46
N GLU A 211 -65.20 13.57 -29.69
CA GLU A 211 -66.13 12.62 -30.36
C GLU A 211 -65.65 11.70 -31.50
N SER A 212 -65.78 10.40 -31.22
CA SER A 212 -66.42 9.33 -32.02
C SER A 212 -65.73 8.60 -33.20
N THR A 213 -65.55 7.30 -32.96
CA THR A 213 -65.88 6.12 -33.79
C THR A 213 -64.92 5.68 -34.92
N ALA A 214 -64.34 4.48 -34.75
CA ALA A 214 -64.45 3.32 -35.67
C ALA A 214 -63.88 2.06 -34.99
#